data_AF-A0A8J7FNP4-F1
#
_entry.id   AF-A0A8J7FNP4-F1
#
_cell.length_a   1.000
_cell.length_b   1.000
_cell.length_c   1.000
_cell.angle_alpha   90.00
_cell.angle_beta   90.00
_cell.angle_gamma   90.00
#
_symmetry.space_group_name_H-M   'P 1'
#
loop_
_entity.id
_entity.type
_entity.pdbx_description
1 polymer ?
#
loop_
_entity_poly.entity_id
_entity_poly.type
_entity_poly.pdbx_seq_one_letter_code
_entity_poly.pdbx_strand_id
1 'polypeptide(L)' 'MGLGGISLWQIAIVLVIVVVLFGTKKLRGAGGDLGGAFKGFKKALNEGDAAKVESKAQKPS' A
#
# COMPACT_ATOMS: atom_id res chain seq x y z
N MET A 1 -9.25 -18.91 21.14
CA MET A 1 -9.67 -18.16 19.93
C MET A 1 -8.55 -17.20 19.56
N GLY A 2 -7.51 -17.71 18.89
CA GLY A 2 -6.33 -16.91 18.57
C GLY A 2 -6.57 -15.98 17.38
N LEU A 3 -5.72 -14.96 17.25
CA LEU A 3 -5.67 -14.00 16.14
C LEU A 3 -5.46 -14.65 14.75
N GLY A 4 -5.28 -15.97 14.67
CA GLY A 4 -5.15 -16.73 13.42
C GLY A 4 -6.47 -17.08 12.72
N GLY A 5 -7.62 -16.63 13.24
CA GLY A 5 -8.94 -16.87 12.63
C GLY A 5 -9.39 -15.80 11.63
N ILE A 6 -8.66 -14.68 11.52
CA ILE A 6 -8.97 -13.62 10.55
C ILE A 6 -8.43 -14.07 9.20
N SER A 7 -9.22 -14.88 8.51
CA SER A 7 -8.95 -15.27 7.13
C SER A 7 -9.08 -14.06 6.21
N LEU A 8 -8.27 -13.99 5.14
CA LEU A 8 -8.35 -12.96 4.10
C LEU A 8 -9.78 -12.75 3.58
N TRP A 9 -10.58 -13.83 3.58
CA TRP A 9 -12.00 -13.80 3.24
C TRP A 9 -12.86 -12.92 4.16
N GLN A 10 -12.57 -12.88 5.45
CA GLN A 10 -13.30 -12.02 6.38
C GLN A 10 -12.95 -10.55 6.16
N ILE A 11 -11.67 -10.24 5.88
CA ILE A 11 -11.23 -8.88 5.57
C ILE A 11 -11.92 -8.39 4.29
N ALA A 12 -12.04 -9.24 3.26
CA ALA A 12 -12.76 -8.91 2.04
C ALA A 12 -14.24 -8.60 2.29
N ILE A 13 -14.93 -9.41 3.11
CA ILE A 13 -16.34 -9.18 3.45
C ILE A 13 -16.52 -7.85 4.18
N VAL A 14 -15.66 -7.56 5.16
CA VAL A 14 -15.69 -6.27 5.89
C VAL A 14 -15.46 -5.10 4.93
N LEU A 15 -14.50 -5.23 3.99
CA LEU A 15 -14.21 -4.21 3.00
C LEU A 15 -15.42 -3.92 2.10
N VAL A 16 -16.14 -4.96 1.65
CA VAL A 16 -17.38 -4.80 0.88
C VAL A 16 -18.43 -4.04 1.67
N ILE A 17 -18.62 -4.35 2.95
CA ILE A 17 -19.58 -3.64 3.81
C ILE A 17 -19.21 -2.16 3.92
N VAL A 18 -17.92 -1.85 4.15
CA VAL A 18 -17.43 -0.46 4.21
C VAL A 18 -17.70 0.26 2.90
N VAL A 19 -17.46 -0.37 1.75
CA VAL A 19 -17.72 0.21 0.42
C VAL A 19 -19.21 0.49 0.22
N VAL A 20 -20.09 -0.41 0.68
CA VAL A 20 -21.55 -0.24 0.57
C VAL A 20 -22.06 0.90 1.47
N LEU A 21 -21.56 1.00 2.70
CA LEU A 21 -21.97 2.04 3.65
C LEU A 21 -21.51 3.45 3.23
N PHE A 22 -20.26 3.58 2.79
CA PHE A 22 -19.69 4.87 2.41
C PHE A 22 -19.94 5.23 0.94
N GLY A 23 -20.25 4.23 0.11
CA GLY A 23 -20.35 4.36 -1.33
C GLY A 23 -18.99 4.56 -2.01
N THR A 24 -18.89 4.11 -3.26
CA THR A 24 -17.65 4.19 -4.05
C THR A 24 -17.21 5.64 -4.35
N LYS A 25 -18.15 6.59 -4.37
CA LYS A 25 -17.90 8.00 -4.69
C LYS A 25 -17.06 8.70 -3.61
N LYS A 26 -17.39 8.49 -2.33
CA LYS A 26 -16.64 9.01 -1.18
C LYS A 26 -15.30 8.29 -1.01
N LEU A 27 -15.29 6.95 -1.18
CA LEU A 27 -14.04 6.18 -1.13
C LEU A 27 -13.05 6.58 -2.24
N ARG A 28 -13.51 6.90 -3.45
CA ARG A 28 -12.62 7.29 -4.55
C ARG A 28 -12.01 8.67 -4.35
N GLY A 29 -12.76 9.62 -3.80
CA GLY A 29 -12.23 10.94 -3.41
C GLY A 29 -11.15 10.80 -2.34
N ALA A 30 -11.54 10.30 -1.16
CA ALA A 30 -10.61 10.14 -0.04
C ALA A 30 -9.45 9.18 -0.34
N GLY A 31 -9.71 8.10 -1.07
CA GLY A 31 -8.70 7.14 -1.51
C GLY A 31 -7.75 7.69 -2.56
N GLY A 32 -8.18 8.65 -3.38
CA GLY A 32 -7.31 9.37 -4.32
C GLY A 32 -6.32 10.28 -3.58
N ASP A 33 -6.80 11.04 -2.60
CA ASP A 33 -5.98 11.95 -1.78
C ASP A 33 -4.99 11.16 -0.92
N LEU A 34 -5.46 10.14 -0.22
CA LEU A 34 -4.61 9.26 0.59
C LEU A 34 -3.65 8.46 -0.31
N GLY A 35 -4.13 7.88 -1.40
CA GLY A 35 -3.31 7.12 -2.34
C GLY A 35 -2.22 7.94 -3.01
N GLY A 36 -2.48 9.23 -3.28
CA GLY A 36 -1.48 10.18 -3.76
C GLY A 36 -0.34 10.38 -2.76
N ALA A 37 -0.67 10.59 -1.48
CA ALA A 37 0.32 10.72 -0.41
C ALA A 37 1.15 9.44 -0.22
N PHE A 38 0.51 8.27 -0.24
CA PHE A 38 1.21 6.98 -0.14
C PHE A 38 2.08 6.65 -1.37
N LYS A 39 1.78 7.18 -2.56
CA LYS A 39 2.60 6.99 -3.77
C LYS A 39 4.00 7.61 -3.60
N GLY A 40 4.10 8.80 -3.02
CA GLY A 40 5.39 9.45 -2.72
C GLY A 40 6.21 8.65 -1.71
N PHE A 41 5.55 8.12 -0.68
CA PHE A 41 6.18 7.25 0.32
C PHE A 41 6.70 5.95 -0.31
N LYS A 42 5.90 5.26 -1.13
CA LYS A 42 6.35 4.05 -1.85
C LYS A 42 7.52 4.35 -2.78
N LYS A 43 7.49 5.49 -3.48
CA LYS A 43 8.58 5.90 -4.37
C LYS A 43 9.88 6.14 -3.61
N ALA A 44 9.84 6.88 -2.49
CA ALA A 44 11.00 7.11 -1.64
C ALA A 44 11.57 5.82 -1.02
N LEU A 45 10.72 4.87 -0.64
CA LEU A 45 11.16 3.55 -0.19
C LEU A 45 11.85 2.75 -1.30
N ASN A 46 11.35 2.81 -2.54
CA ASN A 46 11.97 2.12 -3.68
C ASN A 46 13.25 2.82 -4.16
N GLU A 47 13.33 4.16 -4.13
CA GLU A 47 14.56 4.91 -4.42
C GLU A 47 15.61 4.72 -3.32
N GLY A 48 15.20 4.59 -2.05
CA GLY A 48 16.10 4.25 -0.94
C GLY A 48 16.67 2.83 -1.04
N ASP A 49 15.91 1.89 -1.61
CA ASP A 49 16.37 0.52 -1.87
C ASP A 49 17.25 0.45 -3.13
N ALA A 50 16.89 1.18 -4.21
CA ALA A 50 17.68 1.29 -5.43
C ALA A 50 19.03 2.01 -5.22
N ALA A 51 19.07 3.05 -4.38
CA ALA A 51 20.30 3.74 -3.99
C ALA A 51 21.28 2.83 -3.23
N LYS A 52 20.80 1.73 -2.64
CA LYS A 52 21.65 0.71 -2.00
C LYS A 52 22.25 -0.27 -3.00
N VAL A 53 21.71 -0.38 -4.22
CA VAL A 53 22.16 -1.33 -5.25
C VAL A 53 23.17 -0.71 -6.23
N GLU A 54 23.15 0.61 -6.44
CA GLU A 54 24.06 1.27 -7.39
C GLU A 54 25.46 1.63 -6.81
N SER A 55 25.70 1.48 -5.50
CA SER A 55 27.05 1.69 -4.93
C SER A 55 28.02 0.50 -5.12
N LYS A 56 27.63 -0.58 -5.82
CA LYS A 56 28.51 -1.75 -6.03
C LYS A 56 28.78 -2.13 -7.50
N ALA A 57 28.49 -1.24 -8.46
CA ALA A 57 28.66 -1.54 -9.89
C ALA A 57 29.46 -0.50 -10.69
N GLN A 58 30.35 0.27 -10.06
CA GLN A 58 31.32 1.09 -10.79
C GLN A 58 32.76 0.92 -10.26
N LYS A 59 33.51 0.10 -11.01
CA LYS A 59 34.99 -0.10 -11.05
C LYS A 59 35.73 -0.32 -9.72
N PRO A 60 36.38 -1.50 -9.62
CA PRO A 60 37.83 -1.46 -9.68
C PRO A 60 38.41 -2.48 -10.68
N SER A 61 39.53 -2.07 -11.29
CA SER A 61 40.32 -2.72 -12.37
C SER A 61 39.96 -2.27 -13.78
#